data_AF-A0A7Z0PY94-F1
#
_entry.id   AF-A0A7Z0PY94-F1
#
_cell.length_a   1.000
_cell.length_b   1.000
_cell.length_c   1.000
_cell.angle_alpha   90.00
_cell.angle_beta   90.00
_cell.angle_gamma   90.00
#
_symmetry.space_group_name_H-M   'P 1'
#
loop_
_entity.id
_entity.type
_entity.pdbx_description
1 polymer ?
#
loop_
_entity_poly.entity_id
_entity_poly.type
_entity_poly.pdbx_seq_one_letter_code
_entity_poly.pdbx_strand_id
1 'polypeptide(L)'
;MADMLSRDPSLRLNRTGRELLRLLQVCATAVREREQQRIVTSVPPHCLGPLAELLRGYSGVWQDFAEECERALSASMRDLAH
;
A
#
# COMPACT_ATOMS: atom_id res chain seq x y z
N MET A 1 -8.81 -6.96 5.17
CA MET A 1 -8.11 -5.83 5.82
C MET A 1 -8.36 -4.50 5.13
N ALA A 2 -8.08 -4.34 3.83
CA ALA A 2 -8.40 -3.08 3.12
C ALA A 2 -9.89 -2.68 3.23
N ASP A 3 -10.81 -3.66 3.18
CA ASP A 3 -12.25 -3.43 3.37
C ASP A 3 -12.62 -2.93 4.79
N MET A 4 -11.81 -3.28 5.80
CA MET A 4 -12.01 -2.83 7.18
C MET A 4 -11.61 -1.37 7.35
N LEU A 5 -10.45 -0.98 6.78
CA LEU A 5 -9.99 0.42 6.75
C LEU A 5 -10.93 1.31 5.95
N SER A 6 -11.48 0.82 4.83
CA SER A 6 -12.47 1.54 4.02
C SER A 6 -13.80 1.80 4.74
N ARG A 7 -14.10 1.06 5.81
CA ARG A 7 -15.32 1.24 6.61
C ARG A 7 -15.14 2.21 7.78
N ASP A 8 -13.91 2.60 8.10
CA ASP A 8 -13.64 3.53 9.20
C ASP A 8 -14.07 4.97 8.84
N PRO A 9 -15.05 5.56 9.56
CA PRO A 9 -15.53 6.91 9.26
C PRO A 9 -14.46 7.98 9.50
N SER A 10 -13.53 7.79 10.42
CA SER A 10 -12.42 8.72 10.73
C SER A 10 -11.47 8.87 9.54
N LEU A 11 -11.22 7.77 8.83
CA LEU A 11 -10.43 7.77 7.59
C LEU A 11 -11.21 8.37 6.41
N ARG A 12 -12.52 8.15 6.34
CA ARG A 12 -13.36 8.70 5.25
C ARG A 12 -13.61 10.19 5.38
N LEU A 13 -13.66 10.71 6.60
CA LEU A 13 -13.92 12.13 6.87
C LEU A 13 -12.65 12.99 6.69
N ASN A 14 -11.47 12.42 6.85
CA ASN A 14 -10.20 13.09 6.60
C ASN A 14 -9.78 13.02 5.12
N ARG A 15 -9.26 14.13 4.57
CA ARG A 15 -8.68 14.17 3.21
C ARG A 15 -7.53 13.17 3.06
N THR A 16 -6.62 13.12 4.02
CA THR A 16 -5.46 12.21 4.02
C THR A 16 -5.91 10.75 4.07
N GLY A 17 -6.94 10.43 4.85
CA GLY A 17 -7.49 9.07 4.91
C GLY A 17 -8.14 8.63 3.60
N ARG A 18 -8.87 9.53 2.91
CA ARG A 18 -9.40 9.23 1.57
C ARG A 18 -8.31 9.01 0.52
N GLU A 19 -7.23 9.78 0.56
CA GLU A 19 -6.08 9.61 -0.33
C GLU A 19 -5.40 8.25 -0.10
N LEU A 20 -5.21 7.86 1.17
CA LEU A 20 -4.71 6.52 1.54
C LEU A 20 -5.62 5.40 1.03
N LEU A 21 -6.94 5.51 1.22
CA LEU A 21 -7.88 4.48 0.76
C LEU A 21 -7.86 4.30 -0.77
N ARG A 22 -7.74 5.40 -1.53
CA ARG A 22 -7.58 5.33 -2.99
C ARG A 22 -6.29 4.63 -3.38
N LEU A 23 -5.18 4.94 -2.71
CA LEU A 23 -3.89 4.30 -2.97
C LEU A 23 -3.96 2.78 -2.71
N LEU A 24 -4.55 2.37 -1.58
CA LEU A 24 -4.76 0.95 -1.25
C LEU A 24 -5.66 0.23 -2.27
N GLN A 25 -6.69 0.90 -2.78
CA GLN A 25 -7.58 0.35 -3.82
C GLN A 25 -6.84 0.08 -5.13
N VAL A 26 -5.94 0.99 -5.53
CA VAL A 26 -5.10 0.85 -6.73
C VAL A 26 -4.11 -0.30 -6.54
N CYS A 27 -3.43 -0.37 -5.40
CA CYS A 27 -2.51 -1.47 -5.08
C CYS A 27 -3.22 -2.83 -5.08
N ALA A 28 -4.39 -2.94 -4.45
CA ALA A 28 -5.19 -4.17 -4.44
C ALA A 28 -5.60 -4.62 -5.85
N THR A 29 -5.75 -3.66 -6.78
CA THR A 29 -6.03 -3.96 -8.18
C THR A 29 -4.80 -4.42 -8.95
N ALA A 30 -3.66 -3.76 -8.74
CA ALA A 30 -2.40 -4.10 -9.40
C ALA A 30 -1.83 -5.46 -8.94
N VAL A 31 -2.14 -5.91 -7.73
CA VAL A 31 -1.67 -7.19 -7.16
C VAL A 31 -2.52 -8.38 -7.61
N ARG A 32 -3.64 -8.15 -8.33
CA ARG A 32 -4.42 -9.27 -8.88
C ARG A 32 -3.59 -10.03 -9.91
N GLU A 33 -3.46 -11.34 -9.71
CA GLU A 33 -2.68 -12.23 -10.58
C GLU A 33 -3.02 -12.06 -12.07
N ARG A 34 -4.32 -11.95 -12.39
CA ARG A 34 -4.79 -11.71 -13.76
C ARG A 34 -4.23 -10.40 -14.35
N GLU A 35 -4.16 -9.34 -13.56
CA GLU A 35 -3.63 -8.05 -14.04
C GLU A 35 -2.11 -8.07 -14.13
N GLN A 36 -1.42 -8.74 -13.20
CA GLN A 36 0.02 -8.95 -13.28
C GLN A 36 0.39 -9.70 -14.56
N GLN A 37 -0.31 -10.80 -14.88
CA GLN A 37 -0.09 -11.56 -16.10
C GLN A 37 -0.38 -10.72 -17.36
N ARG A 38 -1.43 -9.89 -17.35
CA ARG A 38 -1.72 -8.96 -18.47
C ARG A 38 -0.62 -7.92 -18.66
N ILE A 39 -0.06 -7.39 -17.58
CA ILE A 39 1.04 -6.42 -17.64
C ILE A 39 2.30 -7.09 -18.18
N VAL A 40 2.68 -8.25 -17.64
CA VAL A 40 3.88 -8.98 -18.08
C VAL A 40 3.80 -9.39 -19.55
N THR A 41 2.61 -9.75 -20.05
CA THR A 41 2.43 -10.14 -21.46
C THR A 41 2.29 -8.97 -22.43
N SER A 42 1.99 -7.76 -21.95
CA SER A 42 1.86 -6.55 -22.80
C SER A 42 3.11 -5.69 -22.84
N VAL A 43 3.98 -5.78 -21.83
CA VAL A 43 5.22 -5.00 -21.73
C VAL A 43 6.33 -5.67 -22.56
N PRO A 44 7.13 -4.91 -23.33
CA PRO A 44 8.26 -5.45 -24.08
C PRO A 44 9.28 -6.18 -23.18
N PRO A 45 9.93 -7.28 -23.64
CA PRO A 45 10.81 -8.09 -22.81
C PRO A 45 11.96 -7.34 -22.14
N HIS A 46 12.54 -6.36 -22.83
CA HIS A 46 13.66 -5.55 -22.30
C HIS A 46 13.22 -4.56 -21.19
N CYS A 47 11.93 -4.25 -21.09
CA CYS A 47 11.38 -3.40 -20.03
C CYS A 47 11.07 -4.18 -18.74
N LEU A 48 10.95 -5.51 -18.82
CA LEU A 48 10.57 -6.35 -17.67
C LEU A 48 11.63 -6.32 -16.56
N GLY A 49 12.92 -6.28 -16.90
CA GLY A 49 14.02 -6.16 -15.93
C GLY A 49 13.92 -4.88 -15.09
N PRO A 50 13.98 -3.69 -15.71
CA PRO A 50 13.80 -2.41 -15.02
C PRO A 50 12.48 -2.30 -14.26
N LEU A 51 11.39 -2.84 -14.83
CA LEU A 51 10.09 -2.87 -14.16
C LEU A 51 10.13 -3.71 -12.87
N ALA A 52 10.80 -4.87 -12.89
CA ALA A 52 10.95 -5.72 -11.72
C ALA A 52 11.83 -5.07 -10.63
N GLU A 53 12.84 -4.29 -10.99
CA GLU A 53 13.63 -3.50 -10.04
C GLU A 53 12.79 -2.38 -9.41
N LEU A 54 12.02 -1.65 -10.21
CA LEU A 54 11.12 -0.60 -9.72
C LEU A 54 10.07 -1.15 -8.74
N LEU A 55 9.43 -2.27 -9.09
CA LEU A 55 8.44 -2.93 -8.23
C LEU A 55 9.05 -3.37 -6.89
N ARG A 56 10.30 -3.86 -6.90
CA ARG A 56 11.03 -4.18 -5.66
C ARG A 56 11.33 -2.92 -4.83
N GLY A 57 11.73 -1.82 -5.48
CA GLY A 57 11.90 -0.53 -4.81
C GLY A 57 10.62 -0.07 -4.11
N TYR A 58 9.47 -0.17 -4.78
CA TYR A 58 8.18 0.15 -4.16
C TYR A 58 7.82 -0.79 -3.01
N SER A 59 8.18 -2.06 -3.08
CA SER A 59 8.01 -2.97 -1.94
C SER A 59 8.74 -2.47 -0.70
N GLY A 60 9.96 -1.93 -0.84
CA GLY A 60 10.70 -1.33 0.27
C GLY A 60 9.98 -0.12 0.86
N VAL A 61 9.50 0.79 0.01
CA VAL A 61 8.73 1.97 0.47
C VAL A 61 7.50 1.57 1.29
N TRP A 62 6.80 0.51 0.87
CA TRP A 62 5.65 -0.01 1.61
C TRP A 62 6.03 -0.67 2.94
N GLN A 63 7.21 -1.30 3.03
CA GLN A 63 7.75 -1.84 4.27
C GLN A 63 8.06 -0.72 5.26
N ASP A 64 8.80 0.30 4.84
CA ASP A 64 9.14 1.46 5.68
C ASP A 64 7.88 2.15 6.22
N PHE A 65 6.85 2.29 5.37
CA PHE A 65 5.57 2.88 5.79
C PHE A 65 4.82 2.03 6.83
N ALA A 66 4.88 0.70 6.71
CA ALA A 66 4.30 -0.21 7.69
C ALA A 66 5.02 -0.10 9.05
N GLU A 67 6.36 -0.04 9.04
CA GLU A 67 7.14 0.16 10.26
C GLU A 67 6.77 1.46 10.97
N GLU A 68 6.57 2.56 10.23
CA GLU A 68 6.17 3.83 10.83
C GLU A 68 4.78 3.74 11.48
N CYS A 69 3.84 3.02 10.86
CA CYS A 69 2.52 2.77 11.45
C CYS A 69 2.62 1.98 12.77
N GLU A 70 3.49 0.97 12.82
CA GLU A 70 3.74 0.15 14.02
C GLU A 70 4.42 0.96 15.13
N ARG A 71 5.35 1.84 14.77
CA ARG A 71 6.01 2.77 15.71
C ARG A 71 5.00 3.75 16.31
N ALA A 72 4.14 4.34 15.48
CA ALA A 72 3.10 5.27 15.92
C ALA A 72 2.08 4.59 16.84
N LEU A 73 1.67 3.36 16.51
CA LEU A 73 0.81 2.54 17.38
C LEU A 73 1.47 2.28 18.74
N SER A 74 2.73 1.85 18.72
CA SER A 74 3.49 1.58 19.94
C SER A 74 3.68 2.81 20.82
N ALA A 75 3.88 3.99 20.23
CA ALA A 75 3.96 5.26 20.96
C ALA A 75 2.63 5.62 21.61
N SER A 76 1.53 5.55 20.86
CA SER A 76 0.18 5.85 21.36
C SER A 76 -0.22 4.94 22.53
N MET A 77 0.18 3.66 22.49
CA MET A 77 -0.08 2.71 23.58
C MET A 77 0.74 3.01 24.85
N ARG A 78 1.96 3.54 24.72
CA ARG A 78 2.78 3.97 25.87
C ARG A 78 2.19 5.21 26.55
N ASP A 79 1.68 6.16 25.77
CA ASP A 79 1.06 7.38 26.30
C ASP A 79 -0.24 7.09 27.06
N LEU A 80 -0.97 6.01 26.74
CA LEU A 80 -2.14 5.56 27.51
C LEU A 80 -1.79 4.83 28.83
N ALA A 81 -0.53 4.41 28.99
CA ALA A 81 -0.07 3.67 30.17
C ALA A 81 0.58 4.57 31.24
N HIS A 82 0.58 5.89 31.01
CA HIS A 82 1.01 6.94 31.95
C HIS A 82 -0.15 7.88 32.28
#